data_AF-A0ABD4QA91-F1
#
_entry.id   AF-A0ABD4QA91-F1
#
_cell.length_a   1.000
_cell.length_b   1.000
_cell.length_c   1.000
_cell.angle_alpha   90.00
_cell.angle_beta   90.00
_cell.angle_gamma   90.00
#
_symmetry.space_group_name_H-M   'P 1'
#
loop_
_entity.id
_entity.type
_entity.pdbx_description
1 polymer ?
#
loop_
_entity_poly.entity_id
_entity_poly.type
_entity_poly.pdbx_seq_one_letter_code
_entity_poly.pdbx_strand_id
1 'polypeptide(L)'
;MTETPSSDANPSGGSTAPVKPAGQDMWGGRFSSRPAEIMQAINVSIGVDQRLWRQDLAGSRAHCRMLAKQGIIAQGDADAI
;
A
#
# COMPACT_ATOMS: atom_id res chain seq x y z
N MET A 1 -23.47 -59.15 12.91
CA MET A 1 -23.72 -58.39 11.68
C MET A 1 -24.07 -56.98 12.15
N THR A 2 -23.12 -56.13 12.55
CA THR A 2 -22.03 -55.56 11.71
C THR A 2 -22.65 -55.15 10.37
N GLU A 3 -22.82 -53.87 10.03
CA GLU A 3 -21.79 -52.82 9.96
C GLU A 3 -22.35 -51.38 10.06
N THR A 4 -21.45 -50.45 10.41
CA THR A 4 -21.53 -49.00 10.24
C THR A 4 -20.98 -48.61 8.84
N PRO A 5 -20.85 -47.32 8.48
CA PRO A 5 -21.70 -46.49 7.62
C PRO A 5 -21.24 -46.39 6.14
N SER A 6 -22.14 -46.02 5.22
CA SER A 6 -21.74 -45.62 3.86
C SER A 6 -21.29 -44.16 3.85
N SER A 7 -20.03 -44.00 3.46
CA SER A 7 -19.28 -42.76 3.27
C SER A 7 -19.75 -42.01 2.03
N ASP A 8 -20.45 -40.90 2.21
CA ASP A 8 -20.52 -39.86 1.17
C ASP A 8 -19.43 -38.82 1.43
N ALA A 9 -18.46 -38.83 0.52
CA ALA A 9 -17.28 -37.99 0.51
C ALA A 9 -17.66 -36.50 0.45
N ASN A 10 -17.14 -35.75 1.42
CA ASN A 10 -17.08 -34.29 1.41
C ASN A 10 -16.21 -33.82 0.23
N PRO A 11 -16.74 -33.09 -0.78
CA PRO A 11 -15.89 -32.54 -1.80
C PRO A 11 -15.30 -31.23 -1.30
N SER A 12 -13.98 -31.14 -1.48
CA SER A 12 -13.21 -29.90 -1.63
C SER A 12 -13.05 -29.04 -0.37
N GLY A 13 -11.93 -29.27 0.31
CA GLY A 13 -11.21 -28.22 1.01
C GLY A 13 -10.90 -27.08 0.04
N GLY A 14 -11.74 -26.05 0.07
CA GLY A 14 -11.40 -24.74 -0.49
C GLY A 14 -10.33 -24.12 0.39
N SER A 15 -9.09 -24.06 -0.10
CA SER A 15 -8.06 -23.21 0.47
C SER A 15 -8.58 -21.77 0.44
N THR A 16 -9.07 -21.30 1.59
CA THR A 16 -9.39 -19.88 1.80
C THR A 16 -8.08 -19.13 1.97
N ALA A 17 -7.35 -18.96 0.87
CA ALA A 17 -6.33 -17.93 0.80
C ALA A 17 -6.99 -16.61 1.24
N PRO A 18 -6.38 -15.81 2.12
CA PRO A 18 -6.97 -14.56 2.54
C PRO A 18 -7.11 -13.68 1.29
N VAL A 19 -8.35 -13.41 0.90
CA VAL A 19 -8.66 -12.38 -0.10
C VAL A 19 -8.16 -11.08 0.51
N LYS A 20 -7.03 -10.59 -0.01
CA LYS A 20 -6.48 -9.30 0.38
C LYS A 20 -7.61 -8.29 0.14
N PRO A 21 -8.15 -7.62 1.19
CA PRO A 21 -9.21 -6.66 0.96
C PRO A 21 -8.66 -5.63 -0.01
N ALA A 22 -9.37 -5.38 -1.10
CA ALA A 22 -9.03 -4.36 -2.08
C ALA A 22 -9.29 -2.96 -1.48
N GLY A 23 -8.62 -2.67 -0.37
CA GLY A 23 -8.47 -1.35 0.20
C GLY A 23 -7.51 -0.56 -0.68
N GLN A 24 -7.82 0.72 -0.83
CA GLN A 24 -7.17 1.70 -1.70
C GLN A 24 -5.63 1.64 -1.71
N ASP A 25 -5.06 1.72 -2.90
CA ASP A 25 -3.63 2.05 -3.06
C ASP A 25 -3.35 3.55 -2.82
N MET A 26 -4.35 4.43 -2.98
CA MET A 26 -4.11 5.87 -3.00
C MET A 26 -3.80 6.45 -1.61
N TRP A 27 -4.56 6.11 -0.57
CA TRP A 27 -4.35 6.63 0.80
C TRP A 27 -4.55 5.50 1.80
N GLY A 28 -3.47 5.11 2.50
CA GLY A 28 -3.40 3.87 3.28
C GLY A 28 -4.63 3.54 4.13
N GLY A 29 -5.13 2.31 3.96
CA GLY A 29 -5.85 1.46 4.93
C GLY A 29 -7.15 1.96 5.60
N ARG A 30 -7.55 3.23 5.47
CA ARG A 30 -8.69 3.76 6.25
C ARG A 30 -10.07 3.51 5.64
N PHE A 31 -10.11 3.06 4.38
CA PHE A 31 -11.35 2.70 3.69
C PHE A 31 -11.32 1.22 3.31
N SER A 32 -12.41 0.52 3.63
CA SER A 32 -12.60 -0.90 3.30
C SER A 32 -12.98 -1.12 1.83
N SER A 33 -13.43 -0.07 1.12
CA SER A 33 -13.87 -0.11 -0.28
C SER A 33 -13.12 0.89 -1.16
N ARG A 34 -13.06 0.58 -2.47
CA ARG A 34 -12.53 1.47 -3.53
C ARG A 34 -13.46 2.69 -3.73
N PRO A 35 -12.96 3.89 -4.10
CA PRO A 35 -13.77 5.07 -4.28
C PRO A 35 -14.46 4.93 -5.63
N ALA A 36 -15.49 5.72 -5.87
CA ALA A 36 -16.03 5.82 -7.21
C ALA A 36 -14.92 6.30 -8.18
N GLU A 37 -14.90 5.79 -9.42
CA GLU A 37 -13.89 6.13 -10.43
C GLU A 37 -13.78 7.64 -10.68
N ILE A 38 -14.92 8.34 -10.67
CA ILE A 38 -14.97 9.80 -10.79
C ILE A 38 -14.23 10.51 -9.65
N MET A 39 -14.28 9.96 -8.44
CA MET A 39 -13.59 10.53 -7.28
C MET A 39 -12.08 10.28 -7.37
N GLN A 40 -11.63 9.19 -8.00
CA GLN A 40 -10.20 9.01 -8.30
C GLN A 40 -9.74 10.00 -9.38
N ALA A 41 -10.48 10.10 -10.49
CA ALA A 41 -10.11 10.94 -11.63
C ALA A 41 -9.93 12.42 -11.24
N ILE A 42 -10.77 12.95 -10.34
CA ILE A 42 -10.66 14.33 -9.86
C ILE A 42 -9.44 14.54 -8.96
N ASN A 43 -8.99 13.51 -8.22
CA ASN A 43 -7.90 13.63 -7.25
C ASN A 43 -6.50 13.38 -7.84
N VAL A 44 -6.39 12.90 -9.08
CA VAL A 44 -5.10 12.60 -9.71
C VAL A 44 -4.44 13.89 -10.20
N SER A 45 -3.33 14.28 -9.58
CA SER A 45 -2.56 15.49 -9.91
C SER A 45 -1.30 15.23 -10.76
N ILE A 46 -1.04 13.98 -11.15
CA ILE A 46 0.23 13.56 -11.78
C ILE A 46 0.60 14.37 -13.04
N GLY A 47 -0.38 14.80 -13.83
CA GLY A 47 -0.12 15.59 -15.05
C GLY A 47 0.53 16.96 -14.77
N VAL A 48 0.29 17.52 -13.59
CA VAL A 48 0.90 18.77 -13.13
C VAL A 48 2.19 18.47 -12.37
N ASP A 49 2.12 17.55 -11.41
CA ASP A 49 3.22 17.24 -10.49
C ASP A 49 4.46 16.69 -11.19
N GLN A 50 4.27 16.00 -12.32
CA GLN A 50 5.39 15.53 -13.13
C GLN A 50 6.33 16.66 -13.55
N ARG A 51 5.86 17.91 -13.66
CA ARG A 51 6.74 19.06 -13.99
C ARG A 51 7.54 19.57 -12.78
N LEU A 52 7.09 19.24 -11.58
CA LEU A 52 7.63 19.70 -10.29
C LEU A 52 8.61 18.70 -9.66
N TRP A 53 8.93 17.60 -10.34
CA TRP A 53 9.77 16.52 -9.80
C TRP A 53 11.14 17.00 -9.31
N ARG A 54 11.72 18.04 -9.95
CA ARG A 54 13.04 18.57 -9.57
C ARG A 54 12.98 19.27 -8.22
N GLN A 55 11.89 20.00 -7.97
CA GLN A 55 11.64 20.71 -6.73
C GLN A 55 11.37 19.71 -5.61
N ASP A 56 10.59 18.67 -5.87
CA ASP A 56 10.32 17.60 -4.92
C ASP A 56 11.60 16.87 -4.49
N LEU A 57 12.48 16.54 -5.45
CA LEU A 57 13.78 15.94 -5.16
C LEU A 57 14.68 16.88 -4.34
N ALA A 58 14.76 18.16 -4.71
CA ALA A 58 15.56 19.14 -3.99
C ALA A 58 15.06 19.36 -2.56
N GLY A 59 13.73 19.42 -2.38
CA GLY A 59 13.06 19.56 -1.10
C GLY A 59 13.31 18.35 -0.20
N SER A 60 13.14 17.14 -0.75
CA SER A 60 13.39 15.88 -0.03
C SER A 60 14.82 15.80 0.50
N ARG A 61 15.82 16.09 -0.33
CA ARG A 61 17.24 16.12 0.10
C ARG A 61 17.52 17.17 1.17
N ALA A 62 16.95 18.37 1.03
CA ALA A 62 17.09 19.41 2.05
C ALA A 62 16.46 18.99 3.38
N HIS A 63 15.30 18.34 3.32
CA HIS A 63 14.61 17.81 4.49
C HIS A 63 15.42 16.71 5.18
N CYS A 64 15.94 15.72 4.45
CA CYS A 64 16.79 14.67 5.01
C CYS A 64 18.04 15.24 5.70
N ARG A 65 18.74 16.20 5.07
CA ARG A 65 19.86 16.89 5.70
C ARG A 65 19.46 17.63 6.98
N MET A 66 18.27 18.22 7.00
CA MET A 66 17.75 18.87 8.20
C MET A 66 17.46 17.84 9.30
N LEU A 67 16.81 16.72 8.98
CA LEU A 67 16.52 15.64 9.93
C LEU A 67 17.80 15.07 10.56
N ALA A 68 18.87 14.89 9.76
CA ALA A 68 20.16 14.45 10.26
C ALA A 68 20.79 15.46 11.23
N LYS A 69 20.71 16.76 10.92
CA LYS A 69 21.16 17.84 11.82
C LYS A 69 20.41 17.86 13.15
N GLN A 70 19.14 17.46 13.16
CA GLN A 70 18.33 17.33 14.39
C GLN A 70 18.55 15.99 15.11
N GLY A 71 19.38 15.10 14.58
CA GLY A 71 19.64 13.78 15.17
C GLY A 71 18.48 12.80 15.04
N ILE A 72 17.52 13.05 14.13
CA ILE A 72 16.36 12.18 13.90
C ILE A 72 16.75 10.96 13.05
N ILE A 73 17.65 11.16 12.08
CA ILE A 73 18.23 10.10 11.25
C ILE A 73 19.76 10.18 11.30
N ALA A 74 20.44 9.08 10.96
CA ALA A 74 21.90 9.09 10.88
C ALA A 74 22.36 9.93 9.69
N GLN A 75 23.54 10.56 9.81
CA GLN A 75 24.11 11.35 8.71
C GLN A 75 24.36 10.49 7.47
N GLY A 76 24.81 9.24 7.65
CA GLY A 76 25.00 8.30 6.54
C GLY A 76 23.72 7.99 5.77
N ASP A 77 22.56 7.96 6.45
CA ASP A 77 21.27 7.77 5.79
C ASP A 77 20.86 9.00 4.99
N ALA A 78 21.12 10.20 5.51
CA ALA A 78 20.85 11.45 4.80
C ALA A 78 21.75 11.64 3.57
N ASP A 79 22.99 11.15 3.61
CA ASP A 79 23.94 11.24 2.50
C ASP A 79 23.65 10.23 1.38
N ALA A 80 22.92 9.15 1.68
CA ALA A 80 22.53 8.12 0.72
C ALA A 80 21.30 8.51 -0.14
N ILE A 81 20.66 9.66 0.11
CA ILE A 81 19.44 10.18 -0.54
C ILE A 81 19.75 11.35 -1.50
#